data_AF-A0A9X5U9N9-F1
#
_entry.id   AF-A0A9X5U9N9-F1
#
_cell.length_a   1.000
_cell.length_b   1.000
_cell.length_c   1.000
_cell.angle_alpha   90.00
_cell.angle_beta   90.00
_cell.angle_gamma   90.00
#
_symmetry.space_group_name_H-M   'P 1'
#
loop_
_entity.id
_entity.type
_entity.pdbx_description
1 polymer ?
#
loop_
_entity_poly.entity_id
_entity_poly.type
_entity_poly.pdbx_seq_one_letter_code
_entity_poly.pdbx_strand_id
1 'polypeptide(L)'
;MRTTLTLDDDVARLVEDAVHRERRSMKKVINDALRQALAPRDAQYEPYRLVPHESAIRPGFDMTSLSRVADELEEEEILDKLHRAS
;
A
#
# COMPACT_ATOMS: atom_id res chain seq x y z
N MET A 1 -0.55 -2.35 35.81
CA MET A 1 -0.35 -3.48 36.74
C MET A 1 1.05 -3.39 37.35
N ARG A 2 1.23 -3.85 38.60
CA ARG A 2 2.55 -4.02 39.23
C ARG A 2 2.86 -5.51 39.29
N THR A 3 3.97 -5.90 38.70
CA THR A 3 4.43 -7.29 38.65
C THR A 3 5.89 -7.33 39.08
N THR A 4 6.26 -8.34 39.86
CA THR A 4 7.66 -8.68 40.14
C THR A 4 8.04 -9.81 39.21
N LEU A 5 9.12 -9.63 38.47
CA LEU A 5 9.62 -10.60 37.49
C LEU A 5 11.13 -10.77 37.73
N THR A 6 11.61 -11.99 37.62
CA THR A 6 13.03 -12.31 37.68
C THR A 6 13.59 -12.26 36.26
N LEU A 7 14.72 -11.58 36.07
CA LEU A 7 15.45 -11.54 34.80
C LEU A 7 16.72 -12.38 34.95
N ASP A 8 17.06 -13.13 33.91
CA ASP A 8 18.36 -13.76 33.81
C ASP A 8 19.47 -12.69 33.69
N ASP A 9 20.69 -13.02 34.11
CA ASP A 9 21.80 -12.06 34.20
C ASP A 9 22.15 -11.41 32.85
N ASP A 10 22.01 -12.16 31.76
CA ASP A 10 22.22 -11.67 30.40
C ASP A 10 21.12 -10.68 29.98
N VAL A 11 19.85 -10.98 30.30
CA VAL A 11 18.72 -10.08 30.04
C VAL A 11 18.82 -8.80 30.87
N ALA A 12 19.22 -8.89 32.13
CA ALA A 12 19.44 -7.72 32.99
C ALA A 12 20.48 -6.77 32.38
N ARG A 13 21.61 -7.31 31.91
CA ARG A 13 22.64 -6.52 31.22
C ARG A 13 22.14 -5.88 29.93
N LEU A 14 21.37 -6.60 29.12
CA LEU A 14 20.79 -6.04 27.89
C LEU A 14 19.85 -4.87 28.18
N VAL A 15 19.08 -4.96 29.27
CA VAL A 15 18.20 -3.88 29.71
C VAL A 15 19.00 -2.67 30.20
N GLU A 16 20.06 -2.88 30.99
CA GLU A 16 20.95 -1.81 31.45
C GLU A 16 21.61 -1.08 30.27
N ASP A 17 22.16 -1.83 29.32
CA ASP A 17 22.78 -1.27 28.11
C ASP A 17 21.77 -0.44 27.31
N ALA A 18 20.54 -0.93 27.14
CA ALA A 18 19.48 -0.21 26.45
C ALA A 18 19.05 1.06 27.20
N VAL A 19 18.95 1.01 28.53
CA VAL A 19 18.67 2.17 29.39
C VAL A 19 19.74 3.24 29.22
N HIS A 20 21.02 2.85 29.25
CA HIS A 20 22.13 3.78 29.07
C HIS A 20 22.19 4.38 27.66
N ARG A 21 22.01 3.55 26.63
CA ARG A 21 22.03 3.97 25.23
C ARG A 21 20.88 4.92 24.90
N GLU A 22 19.67 4.64 25.37
CA GLU A 22 18.48 5.42 25.03
C GLU A 22 18.20 6.57 26.02
N ARG A 23 18.88 6.60 27.17
CA ARG A 23 18.64 7.56 28.27
C ARG A 23 17.17 7.60 28.72
N ARG A 24 16.53 6.43 28.80
CA ARG A 24 15.12 6.25 29.19
C ARG A 24 15.05 5.43 30.48
N SER A 25 13.95 5.57 31.22
CA SER A 25 13.77 4.76 32.42
C SER A 25 13.66 3.27 32.08
N MET A 26 14.21 2.42 32.96
CA MET A 26 14.16 0.96 32.83
C MET A 26 12.74 0.43 32.58
N LYS A 27 11.75 0.99 33.29
CA LYS A 27 10.33 0.69 33.07
C LYS A 27 9.92 0.94 31.62
N LYS A 28 10.31 2.06 31.01
CA LYS A 28 9.90 2.40 29.63
C LYS A 28 10.54 1.44 28.63
N VAL A 29 11.84 1.18 28.79
CA VAL A 29 12.60 0.23 27.97
C VAL A 29 11.96 -1.17 28.02
N ILE A 30 11.74 -1.73 29.21
CA ILE A 30 11.15 -3.07 29.37
C ILE A 30 9.75 -3.14 28.76
N ASN A 31 8.89 -2.16 29.04
CA ASN A 31 7.52 -2.22 28.52
C ASN A 31 7.47 -2.08 27.00
N ASP A 32 8.32 -1.24 26.40
CA ASP A 32 8.34 -1.08 24.95
C ASP A 32 8.89 -2.32 24.25
N ALA A 33 9.94 -2.93 24.79
CA ALA A 33 10.46 -4.20 24.31
C ALA A 33 9.40 -5.31 24.36
N LEU A 34 8.67 -5.42 25.49
CA LEU A 34 7.58 -6.39 25.64
C LEU A 34 6.42 -6.10 24.69
N ARG A 35 6.04 -4.84 24.48
CA ARG A 35 5.00 -4.48 23.50
C ARG A 35 5.41 -4.87 22.09
N GLN A 36 6.66 -4.62 21.70
CA GLN A 36 7.14 -4.98 20.37
C GLN A 36 7.20 -6.50 20.18
N ALA A 37 7.61 -7.25 21.22
CA ALA A 37 7.70 -8.70 21.16
C ALA A 37 6.34 -9.41 21.20
N LEU A 38 5.37 -8.85 21.94
CA LEU A 38 4.05 -9.43 22.14
C LEU A 38 2.97 -8.81 21.25
N ALA A 39 3.30 -7.77 20.47
CA ALA A 39 2.39 -7.22 19.49
C ALA A 39 1.94 -8.34 18.54
N PRO A 40 0.65 -8.44 18.24
CA PRO A 40 0.19 -9.29 17.16
C PRO A 40 1.00 -8.91 15.92
N ARG A 41 1.65 -9.88 15.27
CA ARG A 41 2.14 -9.63 13.93
C ARG A 41 0.90 -9.35 13.10
N ASP A 42 0.76 -8.12 12.63
CA ASP A 42 -0.23 -7.82 11.59
C ASP A 42 -0.10 -8.91 10.53
N ALA A 43 -1.23 -9.50 10.15
CA ALA A 43 -1.30 -10.55 9.15
C ALA A 43 -0.34 -10.18 8.03
N GLN A 44 0.63 -11.06 7.74
CA GLN A 44 1.62 -10.82 6.71
C GLN A 44 0.86 -10.29 5.50
N TYR A 45 1.10 -9.03 5.12
CA TYR A 45 0.46 -8.48 3.94
C TYR A 45 0.90 -9.38 2.79
N GLU A 46 -0.02 -10.22 2.31
CA GLU A 46 0.21 -11.02 1.13
C GLU A 46 0.63 -10.06 0.02
N PRO A 47 1.75 -10.32 -0.68
CA PRO A 47 2.18 -9.45 -1.76
C PRO A 47 1.03 -9.19 -2.71
N TYR A 48 0.79 -7.91 -3.02
CA TYR A 48 -0.26 -7.53 -3.95
C TYR A 48 -0.06 -8.27 -5.27
N ARG A 49 -1.01 -9.14 -5.63
CA ARG A 49 -1.03 -9.88 -6.89
C ARG A 49 -2.08 -9.25 -7.79
N LEU A 50 -1.63 -8.47 -8.77
CA LEU A 50 -2.49 -8.00 -9.86
C LEU A 50 -2.98 -9.21 -10.65
N VAL A 51 -4.31 -9.34 -10.81
CA VAL A 51 -4.92 -10.28 -11.74
C VAL A 51 -5.37 -9.46 -12.96
N PRO A 52 -4.63 -9.51 -14.09
CA PRO A 52 -5.03 -8.82 -15.30
C PRO A 52 -6.34 -9.42 -15.84
N HIS A 53 -7.20 -8.57 -16.39
CA HIS A 53 -8.34 -9.02 -17.19
C HIS A 53 -7.95 -8.94 -18.67
N GLU A 54 -8.32 -9.95 -19.47
CA GLU A 54 -8.21 -9.85 -20.91
C GLU A 54 -9.26 -8.87 -21.43
N SER A 55 -8.82 -7.86 -22.15
CA SER A 55 -9.67 -6.84 -22.75
C SER A 55 -9.39 -6.73 -24.23
N ALA A 56 -10.44 -6.52 -25.03
CA ALA A 56 -10.33 -6.29 -26.47
C ALA A 56 -9.88 -4.86 -26.82
N ILE A 57 -9.57 -4.03 -25.83
CA ILE A 57 -9.15 -2.63 -26.03
C ILE A 57 -7.79 -2.59 -26.72
N ARG A 58 -7.75 -1.92 -27.86
CA ARG A 58 -6.51 -1.71 -28.61
C ARG A 58 -5.66 -0.63 -27.91
N PRO A 59 -4.32 -0.73 -27.95
CA PRO A 59 -3.44 0.31 -27.43
C PRO A 59 -3.76 1.68 -28.03
N GLY A 60 -3.81 2.72 -27.20
CA GLY A 60 -4.12 4.10 -27.62
C GLY A 60 -5.60 4.48 -27.57
N PHE A 61 -6.50 3.56 -27.23
CA PHE A 61 -7.93 3.85 -27.03
C PHE A 61 -8.22 4.19 -25.56
N ASP A 62 -8.75 5.38 -25.34
CA ASP A 62 -9.27 5.82 -24.04
C ASP A 62 -10.76 5.49 -23.94
N MET A 63 -11.12 4.56 -23.03
CA MET A 63 -12.50 4.17 -22.78
C MET A 63 -13.38 5.31 -22.26
N THR A 64 -12.80 6.32 -21.60
CA THR A 64 -13.55 7.48 -21.12
C THR A 64 -13.89 8.47 -22.23
N SER A 65 -13.32 8.26 -23.43
CA SER A 65 -13.47 9.10 -24.61
C SER A 65 -14.19 8.39 -25.77
N LEU A 66 -14.98 7.34 -25.49
CA LEU A 66 -15.72 6.58 -26.53
C LEU A 66 -16.64 7.47 -27.38
N SER A 67 -17.22 8.53 -26.80
CA SER A 67 -18.05 9.49 -27.53
C SER A 67 -17.27 10.23 -28.63
N ARG A 68 -15.98 10.52 -28.42
CA ARG A 68 -15.16 11.24 -29.41
C ARG A 68 -15.01 10.45 -30.70
N VAL A 69 -14.90 9.12 -30.62
CA VAL A 69 -14.83 8.25 -31.79
C VAL A 69 -16.15 8.25 -32.57
N ALA A 70 -17.29 8.37 -31.88
CA ALA A 70 -18.58 8.50 -32.53
C ALA A 70 -18.71 9.86 -33.25
N ASP A 71 -18.29 10.94 -32.59
CA ASP A 71 -18.34 12.30 -33.15
C ASP A 71 -17.48 12.43 -34.43
N GLU A 72 -16.27 11.85 -34.45
CA GLU A 72 -15.39 11.85 -35.62
C GLU A 72 -16.01 11.12 -36.83
N LEU A 73 -16.67 9.98 -36.59
CA LEU A 73 -17.36 9.22 -37.65
C LEU A 73 -18.59 9.97 -38.19
N GLU A 74 -19.30 10.70 -37.33
CA GLU A 74 -20.41 11.55 -37.77
C GLU A 74 -19.93 12.74 -38.61
N GLU A 75 -18.82 13.37 -38.23
CA GLU A 75 -18.19 14.46 -39.00
C GLU A 75 -17.75 14.00 -40.39
N GLU A 76 -17.09 12.83 -40.50
CA GLU A 76 -16.69 12.26 -41.80
C GLU A 76 -17.90 12.02 -42.71
N GLU A 77 -18.98 11.43 -42.18
CA GLU A 77 -20.21 11.15 -42.92
C GLU A 77 -20.92 12.43 -43.40
N ILE A 78 -20.90 13.50 -42.59
CA ILE A 78 -21.47 14.81 -42.96
C ILE A 78 -20.68 15.43 -44.11
N LEU A 79 -19.35 15.41 -44.04
CA LEU A 79 -18.47 15.92 -45.09
C LEU A 79 -18.66 15.16 -46.41
N ASP A 80 -18.77 13.82 -46.34
CA ASP A 80 -19.01 12.97 -47.50
C ASP A 80 -20.35 13.27 -48.19
N LYS A 81 -21.41 13.54 -47.40
CA LYS A 81 -22.72 13.95 -47.94
C LYS A 81 -22.68 15.33 -48.59
N LEU A 82 -21.94 16.28 -48.01
CA LEU A 82 -21.75 17.62 -48.59
C LEU A 82 -20.99 17.55 -49.92
N HIS A 83 -19.95 16.70 -50.01
CA HIS A 83 -19.21 16.48 -51.25
C HIS A 83 -20.06 15.83 -52.36
N ARG A 84 -20.99 14.94 -52.02
CA ARG A 84 -21.89 14.29 -53.00
C ARG A 84 -23.05 15.18 -53.47
N ALA A 85 -23.35 16.24 -52.73
CA ALA A 85 -24.44 17.18 -53.04
C ALA A 85 -23.99 18.39 -53.87
N SER A 86 -22.69 18.57 -54.10
CA SER A 86 -22.10 19.56 -55.02
C SER A 86 -21.86 18.97 -56.40
#